data_AF-A0A659UN52-F1
#
_entry.id   AF-A0A659UN52-F1
#
_cell.length_a   1.000
_cell.length_b   1.000
_cell.length_c   1.000
_cell.angle_alpha   90.00
_cell.angle_beta   90.00
_cell.angle_gamma   90.00
#
_symmetry.space_group_name_H-M   'P 1'
#
loop_
_entity.id
_entity.type
_entity.pdbx_description
1 polymer ?
#
loop_
_entity_poly.entity_id
_entity_poly.type
_entity_poly.pdbx_seq_one_letter_code
_entity_poly.pdbx_strand_id
1 'polypeptide(L)'
;AEEIGLGREKIILSAKVSGVQDLIAVYTELATRSNHALHLGLTEAGMGSKGIVASSAAMGILLQQGIGDTIRISLTPEPNGDRTREVQVSQELLQTMGFRQFVPIVAACPGCGRTTSTVFQELAQN
;
A
#
# COMPACT_ATOMS: atom_id res chain seq x y z
N ALA A 1 25.49 5.14 -11.73
CA ALA A 1 25.39 6.08 -10.60
C ALA A 1 26.52 5.85 -9.60
N GLU A 2 26.67 4.63 -9.07
CA GLU A 2 27.82 4.27 -8.23
C GLU A 2 29.16 4.48 -8.97
N GLU A 3 29.28 4.04 -10.22
CA GLU A 3 30.51 4.19 -11.03
C GLU A 3 30.94 5.65 -11.26
N ILE A 4 30.01 6.60 -11.20
CA ILE A 4 30.28 8.04 -11.35
C ILE A 4 30.43 8.75 -9.99
N GLY A 5 30.54 7.99 -8.89
CA GLY A 5 30.91 8.49 -7.56
C GLY A 5 29.76 8.71 -6.58
N LEU A 6 28.51 8.35 -6.92
CA LEU A 6 27.40 8.48 -5.97
C LEU A 6 27.39 7.31 -4.98
N GLY A 7 27.44 7.61 -3.68
CA GLY A 7 27.33 6.59 -2.63
C GLY A 7 26.01 5.82 -2.69
N ARG A 8 26.06 4.51 -2.45
CA ARG A 8 24.90 3.61 -2.50
C ARG A 8 23.77 4.06 -1.57
N GLU A 9 24.11 4.54 -0.38
CA GLU A 9 23.18 5.05 0.62
C GLU A 9 22.38 6.29 0.15
N LYS A 10 22.79 6.89 -0.97
CA LYS A 10 22.12 8.02 -1.62
C LYS A 10 21.28 7.60 -2.83
N ILE A 11 21.11 6.30 -3.06
CA ILE A 11 20.40 5.75 -4.21
C ILE A 11 19.19 4.94 -3.73
N ILE A 12 18.02 5.30 -4.26
CA ILE A 12 16.76 4.56 -4.08
C ILE A 12 16.26 4.19 -5.47
N LEU A 13 15.80 2.95 -5.64
CA LEU A 13 15.30 2.45 -6.93
C LEU A 13 13.78 2.29 -6.90
N SER A 14 13.14 2.47 -8.06
CA SER A 14 11.75 2.10 -8.28
C SER A 14 11.54 1.72 -9.74
N ALA A 15 10.76 0.68 -10.00
CA ALA A 15 10.39 0.24 -11.35
C ALA A 15 8.88 -0.01 -11.40
N LYS A 16 8.10 1.06 -11.54
CA LYS A 16 6.63 1.01 -11.38
C LYS A 16 5.93 0.61 -12.67
N VAL A 17 4.91 -0.23 -12.52
CA VAL A 17 3.95 -0.62 -13.56
C VAL A 17 2.54 -0.55 -12.99
N SER A 18 1.52 -0.63 -13.85
CA SER A 18 0.11 -0.51 -13.48
C SER A 18 -0.61 -1.86 -13.31
N GLY A 19 -0.01 -2.95 -13.79
CA GLY A 19 -0.49 -4.31 -13.59
C GLY A 19 -0.08 -4.88 -12.23
N VAL A 20 -1.01 -5.48 -11.50
CA VAL A 20 -0.75 -6.09 -10.16
C VAL A 20 0.30 -7.20 -10.26
N GLN A 21 0.10 -8.16 -11.16
CA GLN A 21 1.01 -9.30 -11.34
C GLN A 21 2.38 -8.85 -11.88
N ASP A 22 2.36 -7.88 -12.80
CA ASP A 22 3.59 -7.31 -13.34
C ASP A 22 4.40 -6.59 -12.27
N LEU A 23 3.76 -5.83 -11.38
CA LEU A 23 4.46 -5.15 -10.28
C LEU A 23 5.14 -6.17 -9.36
N ILE A 24 4.45 -7.26 -9.03
CA ILE A 24 5.00 -8.34 -8.21
C ILE A 24 6.22 -8.95 -8.90
N ALA A 25 6.11 -9.32 -10.18
CA ALA A 25 7.21 -9.90 -10.93
C ALA A 25 8.41 -8.96 -11.03
N VAL A 26 8.17 -7.69 -11.35
CA VAL A 26 9.22 -6.67 -11.51
C VAL A 26 9.96 -6.42 -10.21
N TYR A 27 9.26 -6.26 -9.08
CA TYR A 27 9.93 -5.99 -7.81
C TYR A 27 10.58 -7.23 -7.20
N THR A 28 10.02 -8.42 -7.43
CA THR A 28 10.67 -9.68 -7.04
C THR A 28 12.03 -9.79 -7.74
N GLU A 29 12.06 -9.59 -9.06
CA GLU A 29 13.30 -9.62 -9.84
C GLU A 29 14.24 -8.45 -9.52
N LEU A 30 13.71 -7.27 -9.23
CA LEU A 30 14.53 -6.12 -8.84
C LEU A 30 15.25 -6.39 -7.51
N ALA A 31 14.57 -7.02 -6.54
CA ALA A 31 15.14 -7.37 -5.24
C ALA A 31 16.20 -8.48 -5.32
N THR A 32 16.12 -9.41 -6.29
CA THR A 32 17.19 -10.40 -6.50
C THR A 32 18.45 -9.80 -7.13
N ARG A 33 18.28 -8.72 -7.90
CA ARG A 33 19.36 -8.09 -8.66
C ARG A 33 20.02 -6.90 -7.96
N SER A 34 19.42 -6.39 -6.89
CA SER A 34 19.86 -5.16 -6.24
C SER A 34 19.54 -5.17 -4.75
N ASN A 35 20.52 -4.71 -3.96
CA ASN A 35 20.37 -4.50 -2.51
C ASN A 35 20.18 -3.01 -2.16
N HIS A 36 19.75 -2.19 -3.11
CA HIS A 36 19.38 -0.79 -2.86
C HIS A 36 18.03 -0.70 -2.17
N ALA A 37 17.78 0.39 -1.46
CA ALA A 37 16.44 0.68 -0.96
C ALA A 37 15.45 0.82 -2.13
N LEU A 38 14.28 0.20 -1.99
CA LEU A 38 13.24 0.11 -3.00
C LEU A 38 12.05 0.99 -2.61
N HIS A 39 11.74 1.98 -3.46
CA HIS A 39 10.51 2.76 -3.38
C HIS A 39 9.39 2.06 -4.15
N LEU A 40 8.56 1.34 -3.41
CA LEU A 40 7.48 0.52 -3.93
C LEU A 40 6.22 1.35 -4.21
N GLY A 41 5.52 1.01 -5.29
CA GLY A 41 4.19 1.55 -5.55
C GLY A 41 3.65 1.13 -6.91
N LEU A 42 2.36 0.81 -6.95
CA LEU A 42 1.63 0.66 -8.20
C LEU A 42 1.41 2.06 -8.81
N THR A 43 1.74 2.24 -10.08
CA THR A 43 1.41 3.50 -10.79
C THR A 43 0.03 3.38 -11.43
N GLU A 44 -0.68 4.50 -11.59
CA GLU A 44 -1.99 4.54 -12.27
C GLU A 44 -3.00 3.52 -11.71
N ALA A 45 -3.08 3.40 -10.37
CA ALA A 45 -3.94 2.42 -9.71
C ALA A 45 -5.44 2.62 -10.05
N GLY A 46 -5.82 3.84 -10.45
CA GLY A 46 -7.17 4.24 -10.77
C GLY A 46 -7.88 4.93 -9.60
N MET A 47 -9.19 5.14 -9.76
CA MET A 47 -10.03 5.83 -8.78
C MET A 47 -10.67 4.86 -7.78
N GLY A 48 -10.97 5.38 -6.59
CA GLY A 48 -11.81 4.72 -5.59
C GLY A 48 -11.32 3.34 -5.16
N SER A 49 -12.28 2.43 -4.95
CA SER A 49 -12.04 1.07 -4.44
C SER A 49 -11.12 0.25 -5.33
N LYS A 50 -11.21 0.39 -6.65
CA LYS A 50 -10.35 -0.34 -7.61
C LYS A 50 -8.88 -0.04 -7.36
N GLY A 51 -8.52 1.24 -7.20
CA GLY A 51 -7.13 1.64 -6.96
C GLY A 51 -6.61 1.19 -5.62
N ILE A 52 -7.46 1.20 -4.59
CA ILE A 52 -7.13 0.70 -3.25
C ILE A 52 -6.87 -0.82 -3.29
N VAL A 53 -7.79 -1.57 -3.90
CA VAL A 53 -7.68 -3.04 -4.00
C VAL A 53 -6.47 -3.46 -4.82
N ALA A 54 -6.25 -2.86 -5.99
CA ALA A 54 -5.11 -3.18 -6.85
C ALA A 54 -3.77 -2.88 -6.15
N SER A 55 -3.66 -1.70 -5.53
CA SER A 55 -2.47 -1.30 -4.79
C SER A 55 -2.18 -2.23 -3.62
N SER A 56 -3.21 -2.55 -2.83
CA SER A 56 -3.08 -3.42 -1.65
C SER A 56 -2.75 -4.87 -2.05
N ALA A 57 -3.34 -5.39 -3.12
CA ALA A 57 -3.09 -6.74 -3.61
C ALA A 57 -1.62 -6.94 -4.05
N ALA A 58 -1.07 -5.97 -4.80
CA ALA A 58 0.31 -6.06 -5.28
C ALA A 58 1.32 -5.87 -4.14
N MET A 59 1.13 -4.81 -3.34
CA MET A 59 2.09 -4.46 -2.30
C MET A 59 2.01 -5.39 -1.08
N GLY A 60 0.84 -5.92 -0.74
CA GLY A 60 0.71 -6.87 0.37
C GLY A 60 1.60 -8.10 0.18
N ILE A 61 1.66 -8.62 -1.05
CA ILE A 61 2.53 -9.75 -1.41
C ILE A 61 4.01 -9.36 -1.28
N LEU A 62 4.42 -8.26 -1.90
CA LEU A 62 5.82 -7.82 -1.91
C LEU A 62 6.32 -7.47 -0.50
N LEU A 63 5.54 -6.72 0.27
CA LEU A 63 5.91 -6.34 1.63
C LEU A 63 6.01 -7.57 2.55
N GLN A 64 5.12 -8.57 2.39
CA GLN A 64 5.19 -9.83 3.16
C GLN A 64 6.47 -10.63 2.85
N GLN A 65 7.04 -10.47 1.66
CA GLN A 65 8.33 -11.05 1.26
C GLN A 65 9.53 -10.22 1.74
N GLY A 66 9.30 -9.09 2.42
CA GLY A 66 10.35 -8.16 2.84
C GLY A 66 10.83 -7.21 1.74
N ILE A 67 10.04 -7.04 0.67
CA ILE A 67 10.39 -6.21 -0.49
C ILE A 67 9.68 -4.85 -0.40
N GLY A 68 10.46 -3.78 -0.26
CA GLY A 68 9.98 -2.40 -0.23
C GLY A 68 10.35 -1.68 1.07
N ASP A 69 11.13 -0.61 0.96
CA ASP A 69 11.64 0.18 2.10
C ASP A 69 10.80 1.44 2.34
N THR A 70 10.13 1.91 1.29
CA THR A 70 9.17 3.01 1.34
C THR A 70 8.08 2.76 0.30
N ILE A 71 6.86 3.19 0.60
CA ILE A 71 5.70 2.97 -0.28
C ILE A 71 5.07 4.28 -0.74
N ARG A 72 4.43 4.25 -1.90
CA ARG A 72 3.45 5.25 -2.32
C ARG A 72 2.29 4.56 -3.03
N ILE A 73 1.08 4.78 -2.52
CA ILE A 73 -0.15 4.47 -3.24
C ILE A 73 -0.46 5.61 -4.20
N SER A 74 -0.73 5.28 -5.46
CA SER A 74 -1.00 6.28 -6.52
C SER A 74 -2.50 6.31 -6.87
N LEU A 75 -3.32 6.83 -5.96
CA LEU A 75 -4.76 7.00 -6.24
C LEU A 75 -5.02 8.21 -7.13
N THR A 76 -5.90 8.01 -8.11
CA THR A 76 -6.53 9.13 -8.81
C THR A 76 -7.58 9.72 -7.87
N PRO A 77 -7.47 11.00 -7.50
CA PRO A 77 -8.43 11.63 -6.60
C PRO A 77 -9.75 11.83 -7.33
N GLU A 78 -10.85 11.77 -6.60
CA GLU A 78 -12.14 12.21 -7.13
C GLU A 78 -12.12 13.74 -7.38
N PRO A 79 -13.01 14.27 -8.24
CA PRO A 79 -13.15 15.72 -8.38
C PRO A 79 -13.40 16.37 -7.01
N ASN A 80 -12.56 17.32 -6.61
CA ASN A 80 -12.56 17.94 -5.27
C ASN A 80 -12.28 16.98 -4.10
N GLY A 81 -11.80 15.76 -4.38
CA GLY A 81 -11.42 14.79 -3.37
C GLY A 81 -10.11 15.17 -2.67
N ASP A 82 -9.98 14.79 -1.40
CA ASP A 82 -8.78 15.07 -0.62
C ASP A 82 -7.60 14.20 -1.08
N ARG A 83 -6.46 14.84 -1.36
CA ARG A 83 -5.22 14.17 -1.74
C ARG A 83 -4.65 13.33 -0.60
N THR A 84 -4.97 13.64 0.66
CA THR A 84 -4.51 12.86 1.82
C THR A 84 -4.99 11.41 1.81
N ARG A 85 -6.02 11.08 1.01
CA ARG A 85 -6.55 9.71 0.91
C ARG A 85 -5.48 8.70 0.52
N GLU A 86 -4.52 9.04 -0.33
CA GLU A 86 -3.43 8.12 -0.70
C GLU A 86 -2.50 7.82 0.47
N VAL A 87 -2.31 8.79 1.37
CA VAL A 87 -1.52 8.64 2.60
C VAL A 87 -2.26 7.77 3.61
N GLN A 88 -3.56 8.02 3.80
CA GLN A 88 -4.41 7.21 4.69
C GLN A 88 -4.38 5.73 4.29
N VAL A 89 -4.60 5.43 3.01
CA VAL A 89 -4.59 4.03 2.53
C VAL A 89 -3.19 3.41 2.67
N SER A 90 -2.11 4.19 2.51
CA SER A 90 -0.75 3.71 2.73
C SER A 90 -0.50 3.34 4.20
N GLN A 91 -1.01 4.17 5.13
CA GLN A 91 -0.94 3.91 6.57
C GLN A 91 -1.78 2.70 6.95
N GLU A 92 -3.02 2.60 6.46
CA GLU A 92 -3.92 1.48 6.68
C GLU A 92 -3.31 0.15 6.20
N LEU A 93 -2.69 0.13 5.01
CA LEU A 93 -2.03 -1.07 4.48
C LEU A 93 -0.87 -1.52 5.39
N LEU A 94 0.06 -0.62 5.72
CA LEU A 94 1.20 -0.96 6.58
C LEU A 94 0.76 -1.40 7.99
N GLN A 95 -0.30 -0.79 8.50
CA GLN A 95 -0.85 -1.13 9.81
C GLN A 95 -1.60 -2.47 9.83
N THR A 96 -2.43 -2.72 8.83
CA THR A 96 -3.16 -3.99 8.68
C THR A 96 -2.21 -5.17 8.52
N MET A 97 -1.10 -4.97 7.80
CA MET A 97 -0.05 -5.96 7.64
C MET A 97 0.88 -6.12 8.86
N GLY A 98 0.73 -5.27 9.89
CA GLY A 98 1.54 -5.33 11.11
C GLY A 98 2.94 -4.74 10.99
N PHE A 99 3.27 -4.03 9.90
CA PHE A 99 4.58 -3.41 9.72
C PHE A 99 4.76 -2.12 10.53
N ARG A 100 3.68 -1.35 10.73
CA ARG A 100 3.69 -0.05 11.41
C ARG A 100 2.43 0.13 12.24
N GLN A 101 2.44 1.10 13.16
CA GLN A 101 1.25 1.52 13.90
C GLN A 101 1.14 3.04 13.80
N PHE A 102 -0.03 3.53 13.41
CA PHE A 102 -0.36 4.95 13.23
C PHE A 102 -1.56 5.36 14.07
N VAL A 103 -2.61 4.52 14.10
CA VAL A 103 -3.87 4.79 14.80
C VAL A 103 -4.43 3.53 15.46
N PRO A 104 -5.25 3.63 16.52
CA PRO A 104 -5.98 2.48 17.06
C PRO A 104 -6.82 1.78 15.99
N ILE A 105 -6.88 0.44 16.04
CA ILE A 105 -7.69 -0.37 15.13
C ILE A 105 -8.96 -0.82 15.86
N VAL A 106 -10.12 -0.52 15.29
CA VAL A 106 -11.40 -1.09 15.74
C VAL A 106 -11.68 -2.36 14.94
N ALA A 107 -11.72 -3.50 15.61
CA ALA A 107 -12.10 -4.78 15.01
C ALA A 107 -13.57 -5.07 15.31
N ALA A 108 -14.42 -4.95 14.30
CA ALA A 108 -15.85 -5.22 14.40
C ALA A 108 -16.22 -6.44 13.54
N CYS A 109 -17.16 -7.26 14.01
CA CYS A 109 -17.75 -8.31 13.17
C CYS A 109 -18.58 -7.67 12.04
N PRO A 110 -18.86 -8.36 10.93
CA PRO A 110 -19.65 -7.78 9.84
C PRO A 110 -21.13 -7.53 10.20
N GLY A 111 -21.58 -7.96 11.38
CA GLY A 111 -23.00 -8.11 11.70
C GLY A 111 -23.61 -9.34 11.04
N CYS A 112 -24.55 -9.99 11.72
CA CYS A 112 -25.34 -11.11 11.18
C CYS A 112 -26.72 -11.14 11.85
N GLY A 113 -27.61 -12.06 11.45
CA GLY A 113 -28.95 -12.20 12.05
C GLY A 113 -28.97 -12.52 13.56
N ARG A 114 -27.80 -12.66 14.19
CA ARG A 114 -27.63 -12.81 15.64
C ARG A 114 -27.52 -11.48 16.39
N THR A 115 -27.51 -10.34 15.70
CA THR A 115 -27.46 -8.99 16.29
C THR A 115 -28.42 -8.05 15.57
N THR A 116 -28.89 -7.01 16.27
CA THR A 116 -29.69 -5.95 15.65
C THR A 116 -28.79 -5.06 14.80
N SER A 117 -29.02 -5.06 13.49
CA SER A 117 -28.12 -4.46 12.50
C SER A 117 -27.81 -2.99 12.76
N THR A 118 -28.82 -2.19 13.14
CA THR A 118 -28.68 -0.73 13.34
C THR A 118 -27.83 -0.40 14.57
N VAL A 119 -28.16 -0.95 15.73
CA VAL A 119 -27.44 -0.69 17.00
C VAL A 119 -25.96 -1.11 16.90
N PHE A 120 -25.70 -2.25 16.26
CA PHE A 120 -24.33 -2.74 16.10
C PHE A 120 -23.49 -1.82 15.20
N GLN A 121 -24.06 -1.33 14.10
CA GLN A 121 -23.36 -0.43 13.18
C GLN A 121 -23.06 0.93 13.82
N GLU A 122 -24.00 1.49 14.59
CA GLU A 122 -23.80 2.75 15.32
C GLU A 122 -22.69 2.64 16.38
N LEU A 123 -22.64 1.54 17.12
CA LEU A 123 -21.59 1.31 18.12
C LEU A 123 -20.22 1.12 17.50
N ALA A 124 -20.13 0.51 16.31
CA ALA A 124 -18.85 0.25 15.63
C ALA A 124 -18.28 1.46 14.89
N GLN A 125 -19.08 2.52 14.66
CA GLN A 125 -18.64 3.76 14.00
C GLN A 125 -17.94 4.74 14.93
N ASN A 126 -18.07 4.55 16.26
CA ASN A 126 -17.47 5.39 17.29
C ASN A 126 -16.20 4.77 17.87
#